data_AF-A0A2V5UY28-F1
#
_entry.id   AF-A0A2V5UY28-F1
#
_cell.length_a   1.000
_cell.length_b   1.000
_cell.length_c   1.000
_cell.angle_alpha   90.00
_cell.angle_beta   90.00
_cell.angle_gamma   90.00
#
_symmetry.space_group_name_H-M   'P 1'
#
loop_
_entity.id
_entity.type
_entity.pdbx_description
1 polymer ?
#
loop_
_entity_poly.entity_id
_entity_poly.type
_entity_poly.pdbx_seq_one_letter_code
_entity_poly.pdbx_strand_id
1 'polypeptide(L)'
;MRVVISVRDQKLMLLENGAKVATYPVSTSKFGLGDFLGRMTTPLGYLMVAQKIGDNAPVGAVFHNRRFTGEILAPNSPGRDPVITRIIWLRGLEAQNALAFHRCIYIHGTPEEKTIGQPASYGCIRMKSSDIAALYNQVQLGAIVQIVPDRLPKVPKASPARTNNTLTVQVEKSKIQEQPASTPDSGSLTLEQMRMAGALAAERQKSQARKAPPAPNKDGAIVQNSPRT
;
A
#
# COMPACT_ATOMS: atom_id res chain seq x y z
N MET A 1 6.66 -10.55 -0.05
CA MET A 1 6.41 -10.40 1.40
C MET A 1 5.13 -11.13 1.80
N ARG A 2 5.12 -11.75 2.99
CA ARG A 2 3.92 -12.35 3.61
C ARG A 2 3.81 -11.87 5.05
N VAL A 3 2.59 -11.66 5.52
CA VAL A 3 2.28 -11.27 6.89
C VAL A 3 1.49 -12.39 7.57
N VAL A 4 1.84 -12.72 8.81
CA VAL A 4 1.07 -13.63 9.66
C VAL A 4 0.71 -12.90 10.95
N ILE A 5 -0.58 -12.83 11.26
CA ILE A 5 -1.11 -12.19 12.46
C ILE A 5 -1.68 -13.29 13.36
N SER A 6 -1.12 -13.39 14.55
CA SER A 6 -1.62 -14.29 15.60
C SER A 6 -2.55 -13.52 16.52
N VAL A 7 -3.80 -13.98 16.60
CA VAL A 7 -4.77 -13.49 17.59
C VAL A 7 -4.32 -13.90 18.99
N ARG A 8 -3.91 -15.16 19.19
CA ARG A 8 -3.50 -15.62 20.52
C ARG A 8 -2.33 -14.86 21.10
N ASP A 9 -1.31 -14.57 20.29
CA ASP A 9 -0.10 -13.87 20.75
C ASP A 9 -0.23 -12.35 20.66
N GLN A 10 -1.30 -11.83 20.03
CA GLN A 10 -1.47 -10.41 19.70
C GLN A 10 -0.22 -9.83 19.02
N LYS A 11 0.25 -10.54 17.99
CA LYS A 11 1.46 -10.20 17.25
C LYS A 11 1.30 -10.37 15.75
N LEU A 12 2.01 -9.53 15.00
CA LEU A 12 2.18 -9.61 13.56
C LEU A 12 3.62 -9.99 13.26
N MET A 13 3.82 -11.02 12.45
CA MET A 13 5.11 -11.43 11.91
C MET A 13 5.20 -11.09 10.42
N LEU A 14 6.27 -10.39 10.04
CA LEU A 14 6.60 -10.14 8.64
C LEU A 14 7.61 -11.20 8.17
N LEU A 15 7.29 -11.83 7.04
CA LEU A 15 8.09 -12.87 6.40
C LEU A 15 8.55 -12.43 5.01
N GLU A 16 9.82 -12.68 4.72
CA GLU A 16 10.43 -12.56 3.40
C GLU A 16 11.09 -13.89 3.04
N ASN A 17 10.74 -14.45 1.88
CA ASN A 17 11.28 -15.74 1.40
C ASN A 17 11.21 -16.87 2.44
N GLY A 18 10.13 -16.88 3.23
CA GLY A 18 9.91 -17.87 4.30
C GLY A 18 10.70 -17.63 5.58
N ALA A 19 11.50 -16.56 5.68
CA ALA A 19 12.25 -16.20 6.88
C ALA A 19 11.64 -14.98 7.58
N LYS A 20 11.75 -14.94 8.91
CA LYS A 20 11.22 -13.86 9.74
C LYS A 20 12.10 -12.61 9.65
N VAL A 21 11.52 -11.53 9.15
CA VAL A 21 12.13 -10.19 9.07
C VAL A 21 11.88 -9.41 10.35
N ALA A 22 10.61 -9.34 10.77
CA ALA A 22 10.20 -8.53 11.92
C ALA A 22 9.03 -9.16 12.66
N THR A 23 8.83 -8.74 13.90
CA THR A 23 7.63 -9.05 14.69
C THR A 23 7.20 -7.81 15.45
N TYR A 24 5.92 -7.48 15.37
CA TYR A 24 5.31 -6.32 15.98
C TYR A 24 4.19 -6.74 16.92
N PRO A 25 4.01 -6.09 18.09
CA PRO A 25 2.80 -6.25 18.86
C PRO A 25 1.63 -5.58 18.12
N VAL A 26 0.44 -6.19 18.21
CA VAL A 26 -0.78 -5.67 17.61
C VAL A 26 -1.95 -5.78 18.59
N SER A 27 -3.08 -5.18 18.24
CA SER A 27 -4.37 -5.44 18.90
C SER A 27 -5.45 -5.79 17.90
N THR A 28 -6.02 -6.98 18.04
CA THR A 28 -7.20 -7.42 17.28
C THR A 28 -8.48 -7.00 18.01
N SER A 29 -9.62 -7.46 17.51
CA SER A 29 -10.92 -7.13 18.10
C SER A 29 -11.10 -7.70 19.50
N LYS A 30 -11.63 -6.87 20.41
CA LYS A 30 -12.13 -7.31 21.72
C LYS A 30 -13.46 -8.09 21.64
N PHE A 31 -14.14 -8.05 20.49
CA PHE A 31 -15.41 -8.73 20.25
C PHE A 31 -15.24 -10.14 19.64
N GLY A 32 -14.00 -10.62 19.53
CA GLY A 32 -13.70 -11.96 19.02
C GLY A 32 -13.50 -12.02 17.51
N LEU A 33 -13.79 -13.20 16.95
CA LEU A 33 -13.40 -13.59 15.60
C LEU A 33 -14.61 -13.80 14.69
N GLY A 34 -14.42 -13.53 13.39
CA GLY A 34 -15.43 -13.76 12.36
C GLY A 34 -15.60 -12.60 11.39
N ASP A 35 -16.32 -12.86 10.29
CA ASP A 35 -16.57 -11.89 9.23
C ASP A 35 -18.04 -11.76 8.86
N PHE A 36 -18.80 -11.13 9.75
CA PHE A 36 -20.24 -10.94 9.56
C PHE A 36 -20.59 -9.47 9.52
N LEU A 37 -21.56 -9.11 8.68
CA LEU A 37 -22.09 -7.74 8.62
C LEU A 37 -22.62 -7.32 9.99
N GLY A 38 -22.37 -6.08 10.40
CA GLY A 38 -22.79 -5.54 11.69
C GLY A 38 -22.03 -6.07 12.91
N ARG A 39 -21.11 -7.04 12.75
CA ARG A 39 -20.21 -7.46 13.83
C ARG A 39 -18.95 -6.60 13.84
N MET A 40 -18.33 -6.50 15.01
CA MET A 40 -17.06 -5.80 15.25
C MET A 40 -15.91 -6.79 15.45
N THR A 41 -15.98 -7.98 14.85
CA THR A 41 -15.02 -9.08 14.99
C THR A 41 -13.88 -9.00 13.98
N THR A 42 -12.73 -9.60 14.30
CA THR A 42 -11.59 -9.71 13.37
C THR A 42 -11.74 -10.98 12.50
N PRO A 43 -11.66 -10.91 11.17
CA PRO A 43 -11.76 -12.09 10.31
C PRO A 43 -10.53 -13.00 10.46
N LEU A 44 -10.72 -14.31 10.27
CA LEU A 44 -9.64 -15.28 10.16
C LEU A 44 -9.33 -15.60 8.70
N GLY A 45 -8.23 -16.32 8.49
CA GLY A 45 -7.90 -16.92 7.20
C GLY A 45 -6.98 -16.05 6.35
N TYR A 46 -7.03 -16.25 5.04
CA TYR A 46 -6.21 -15.56 4.06
C TYR A 46 -6.89 -14.30 3.53
N LEU A 47 -6.13 -13.21 3.56
CA LEU A 47 -6.48 -11.90 3.04
C LEU A 47 -5.32 -11.39 2.17
N MET A 48 -5.58 -10.31 1.43
CA MET A 48 -4.56 -9.57 0.69
C MET A 48 -4.58 -8.10 1.07
N VAL A 49 -3.42 -7.44 0.95
CA VAL A 49 -3.33 -5.98 0.96
C VAL A 49 -3.93 -5.44 -0.34
N ALA A 50 -5.15 -4.89 -0.24
CA ALA A 50 -5.89 -4.37 -1.38
C ALA A 50 -5.61 -2.90 -1.66
N GLN A 51 -5.43 -2.10 -0.61
CA GLN A 51 -5.09 -0.67 -0.72
C GLN A 51 -4.16 -0.25 0.41
N LYS A 52 -3.43 0.85 0.16
CA LYS A 52 -2.53 1.49 1.10
C LYS A 52 -2.80 2.98 1.07
N ILE A 53 -2.97 3.59 2.23
CA ILE A 53 -3.28 5.02 2.38
C ILE A 53 -2.37 5.62 3.45
N GLY A 54 -1.93 6.85 3.21
CA GLY A 54 -1.04 7.60 4.10
C GLY A 54 0.40 7.71 3.60
N ASP A 55 0.64 7.49 2.31
CA ASP A 55 1.94 7.82 1.69
C ASP A 55 2.35 9.24 2.06
N ASN A 56 3.59 9.39 2.54
CA ASN A 56 4.19 10.65 2.98
C ASN A 56 3.46 11.37 4.13
N ALA A 57 2.38 10.84 4.69
CA ALA A 57 1.71 11.43 5.83
C ALA A 57 2.63 11.38 7.08
N PRO A 58 2.58 12.37 7.98
CA PRO A 58 3.37 12.34 9.21
C PRO A 58 2.91 11.20 10.13
N VAL A 59 3.81 10.76 11.02
CA VAL A 59 3.45 9.86 12.13
C VAL A 59 2.44 10.60 13.02
N GLY A 60 1.35 9.92 13.40
CA GLY A 60 0.25 10.55 14.15
C GLY A 60 -0.86 11.16 13.30
N ALA A 61 -0.70 11.22 11.96
CA ALA A 61 -1.69 11.80 11.05
C ALA A 61 -3.08 11.16 11.21
N VAL A 62 -4.12 11.94 11.44
CA VAL A 62 -5.50 11.48 11.63
C VAL A 62 -6.21 11.30 10.29
N PHE A 63 -6.89 10.18 10.13
CA PHE A 63 -7.68 9.89 8.93
C PHE A 63 -9.17 9.82 9.25
N HIS A 64 -9.98 10.55 8.49
CA HIS A 64 -11.43 10.42 8.47
C HIS A 64 -11.88 10.05 7.06
N ASN A 65 -12.73 9.02 6.93
CA ASN A 65 -13.13 8.47 5.63
C ASN A 65 -11.94 8.17 4.69
N ARG A 66 -10.80 7.76 5.26
CA ARG A 66 -9.53 7.47 4.57
C ARG A 66 -8.85 8.71 3.95
N ARG A 67 -9.19 9.91 4.40
CA ARG A 67 -8.53 11.16 4.02
C ARG A 67 -7.81 11.76 5.22
N PHE A 68 -6.57 12.21 5.01
CA PHE A 68 -5.84 12.93 6.05
C PHE A 68 -6.59 14.23 6.38
N THR A 69 -6.82 14.47 7.67
CA THR A 69 -7.61 15.63 8.14
C THR A 69 -6.76 16.88 8.38
N GLY A 70 -5.43 16.75 8.37
CA GLY A 70 -4.49 17.80 8.82
C GLY A 70 -4.13 17.69 10.31
N GLU A 71 -4.90 16.96 11.11
CA GLU A 71 -4.65 16.76 12.54
C GLU A 71 -3.57 15.68 12.77
N ILE A 72 -2.72 15.89 13.78
CA ILE A 72 -1.67 14.96 14.18
C ILE A 72 -1.81 14.69 15.67
N LEU A 73 -1.90 13.41 16.06
CA LEU A 73 -2.00 12.99 17.45
C LEU A 73 -0.74 12.27 17.92
N ALA A 74 -0.29 12.59 19.12
CA ALA A 74 0.75 11.84 19.81
C ALA A 74 0.18 10.53 20.38
N PRO A 75 1.03 9.50 20.58
CA PRO A 75 0.63 8.30 21.31
C PRO A 75 0.00 8.63 22.67
N ASN A 76 -1.13 7.99 22.95
CA ASN A 76 -1.95 8.11 24.15
C ASN A 76 -2.53 9.51 24.40
N SER A 77 -2.66 10.34 23.36
CA SER A 77 -3.41 11.58 23.45
C SER A 77 -4.83 11.31 23.98
N PRO A 78 -5.34 12.09 24.95
CA PRO A 78 -6.69 11.89 25.48
C PRO A 78 -7.74 12.21 24.42
N GLY A 79 -8.90 11.55 24.53
CA GLY A 79 -10.06 11.82 23.68
C GLY A 79 -10.41 10.65 22.77
N ARG A 80 -10.66 10.94 21.49
CA ARG A 80 -11.16 9.96 20.53
C ARG A 80 -10.09 8.96 20.11
N ASP A 81 -10.51 7.83 19.54
CA ASP A 81 -9.65 6.82 18.91
C ASP A 81 -9.86 6.81 17.38
N PRO A 82 -9.36 7.84 16.65
CA PRO A 82 -9.35 7.80 15.20
C PRO A 82 -8.31 6.80 14.68
N VAL A 83 -8.47 6.41 13.41
CA VAL A 83 -7.42 5.73 12.65
C VAL A 83 -6.30 6.74 12.34
N ILE A 84 -5.06 6.39 12.69
CA ILE A 84 -3.91 7.29 12.51
C ILE A 84 -2.74 6.68 11.74
N THR A 85 -1.81 7.54 11.32
CA THR A 85 -0.50 7.25 10.73
C THR A 85 -0.57 6.61 9.35
N ARG A 86 -1.08 5.39 9.22
CA ARG A 86 -1.16 4.65 7.96
C ARG A 86 -2.37 3.72 7.98
N ILE A 87 -2.91 3.40 6.81
CA ILE A 87 -3.98 2.41 6.63
C ILE A 87 -3.54 1.40 5.56
N ILE A 88 -3.57 0.13 5.93
CA ILE A 88 -3.42 -1.00 5.02
C ILE A 88 -4.77 -1.70 4.96
N TRP A 89 -5.49 -1.58 3.85
CA TRP A 89 -6.83 -2.11 3.69
C TRP A 89 -6.79 -3.55 3.19
N LEU A 90 -7.44 -4.45 3.94
CA LEU A 90 -7.46 -5.87 3.65
C LEU A 90 -8.70 -6.27 2.86
N ARG A 91 -8.53 -7.20 1.92
CA ARG A 91 -9.61 -7.91 1.22
C ARG A 91 -9.49 -9.40 1.52
N GLY A 92 -10.60 -10.04 1.87
CA GLY A 92 -10.65 -11.47 2.04
C GLY A 92 -10.43 -12.23 0.74
N LEU A 93 -9.80 -13.39 0.84
CA LEU A 93 -9.55 -14.31 -0.27
C LEU A 93 -10.37 -15.61 -0.15
N GLU A 94 -11.15 -15.75 0.92
CA GLU A 94 -11.93 -16.94 1.24
C GLU A 94 -13.38 -16.57 1.52
N ALA A 95 -14.31 -17.51 1.31
CA ALA A 95 -15.74 -17.26 1.55
C ALA A 95 -16.02 -16.78 2.99
N GLN A 96 -15.29 -17.33 3.96
CA GLN A 96 -15.40 -16.99 5.38
C GLN A 96 -14.92 -15.57 5.74
N ASN A 97 -14.23 -14.87 4.84
CA ASN A 97 -13.73 -13.52 5.05
C ASN A 97 -14.07 -12.55 3.89
N ALA A 98 -15.08 -12.90 3.09
CA ALA A 98 -15.48 -12.16 1.90
C ALA A 98 -15.95 -10.71 2.18
N LEU A 99 -16.42 -10.41 3.40
CA LEU A 99 -16.89 -9.09 3.80
C LEU A 99 -15.78 -8.19 4.35
N ALA A 100 -14.57 -8.70 4.58
CA ALA A 100 -13.49 -7.94 5.23
C ALA A 100 -13.21 -6.57 4.57
N PHE A 101 -13.25 -6.50 3.24
CA PHE A 101 -13.06 -5.23 2.52
C PHE A 101 -14.22 -4.26 2.79
N HIS A 102 -15.46 -4.71 2.65
CA HIS A 102 -16.67 -3.92 2.89
C HIS A 102 -16.79 -3.44 4.34
N ARG A 103 -16.38 -4.30 5.29
CA ARG A 103 -16.32 -4.00 6.72
C ARG A 103 -15.14 -3.12 7.12
N CYS A 104 -14.35 -2.65 6.16
CA CYS A 104 -13.21 -1.75 6.41
C CYS A 104 -12.18 -2.35 7.38
N ILE A 105 -11.86 -3.64 7.23
CA ILE A 105 -10.82 -4.27 8.05
C ILE A 105 -9.44 -3.76 7.61
N TYR A 106 -8.77 -3.07 8.54
CA TYR A 106 -7.48 -2.42 8.31
C TYR A 106 -6.39 -3.00 9.21
N ILE A 107 -5.14 -2.91 8.77
CA ILE A 107 -3.99 -2.77 9.65
C ILE A 107 -3.66 -1.28 9.71
N HIS A 108 -3.67 -0.68 10.91
CA HIS A 108 -3.51 0.77 11.04
C HIS A 108 -2.87 1.21 12.36
N GLY A 109 -2.44 2.48 12.42
CA GLY A 109 -1.97 3.11 13.66
C GLY A 109 -3.14 3.51 14.57
N THR A 110 -2.92 3.49 15.88
CA THR A 110 -3.89 3.97 16.89
C THR A 110 -3.21 4.94 17.86
N PRO A 111 -3.90 5.98 18.35
CA PRO A 111 -3.41 6.76 19.49
C PRO A 111 -3.46 5.94 20.78
N GLU A 112 -4.28 4.89 20.91
CA GLU A 112 -4.38 4.07 22.12
C GLU A 112 -3.23 3.06 22.29
N GLU A 113 -1.98 3.48 22.11
CA GLU A 113 -0.82 2.59 22.10
C GLU A 113 -0.63 1.80 23.41
N LYS A 114 -1.14 2.30 24.54
CA LYS A 114 -1.17 1.60 25.83
C LYS A 114 -1.97 0.29 25.82
N THR A 115 -2.87 0.10 24.84
CA THR A 115 -3.69 -1.11 24.69
C THR A 115 -3.05 -2.15 23.77
N ILE A 116 -1.98 -1.79 23.05
CA ILE A 116 -1.30 -2.66 22.09
C ILE A 116 -0.73 -3.89 22.80
N GLY A 117 -1.03 -5.07 22.24
CA GLY A 117 -0.68 -6.38 22.82
C GLY A 117 -1.85 -7.08 23.51
N GLN A 118 -3.03 -6.47 23.53
CA GLN A 118 -4.29 -7.08 24.01
C GLN A 118 -5.42 -6.86 23.00
N PRO A 119 -6.44 -7.73 22.92
CA PRO A 119 -7.62 -7.47 22.10
C PRO A 119 -8.32 -6.18 22.54
N ALA A 120 -8.37 -5.17 21.66
CA ALA A 120 -8.83 -3.81 22.01
C ALA A 120 -9.59 -3.11 20.88
N SER A 121 -9.53 -3.63 19.65
CA SER A 121 -10.14 -3.00 18.49
C SER A 121 -11.62 -3.37 18.29
N TYR A 122 -12.22 -2.80 17.24
CA TYR A 122 -13.59 -3.07 16.79
C TYR A 122 -13.62 -3.90 15.49
N GLY A 123 -12.55 -4.65 15.20
CA GLY A 123 -12.43 -5.52 14.02
C GLY A 123 -11.07 -5.43 13.35
N CYS A 124 -10.51 -4.22 13.32
CA CYS A 124 -9.21 -3.93 12.72
C CYS A 124 -8.02 -4.51 13.51
N ILE A 125 -6.84 -4.39 12.94
CA ILE A 125 -5.56 -4.74 13.55
C ILE A 125 -4.83 -3.43 13.86
N ARG A 126 -4.82 -3.04 15.13
CA ARG A 126 -4.16 -1.83 15.60
C ARG A 126 -2.66 -2.10 15.80
N MET A 127 -1.84 -1.11 15.49
CA MET A 127 -0.40 -1.09 15.69
C MET A 127 0.03 0.24 16.29
N LYS A 128 1.21 0.28 16.90
CA LYS A 128 1.88 1.54 17.25
C LYS A 128 2.20 2.33 15.98
N SER A 129 2.27 3.65 16.11
CA SER A 129 2.46 4.56 14.99
C SER A 129 3.83 4.37 14.30
N SER A 130 4.89 4.13 15.08
CA SER A 130 6.22 3.77 14.55
C SER A 130 6.18 2.45 13.77
N ASP A 131 5.51 1.46 14.33
CA ASP A 131 5.51 0.09 13.83
C ASP A 131 4.71 -0.03 12.53
N ILE A 132 3.54 0.61 12.45
CA ILE A 132 2.75 0.63 11.21
C ILE A 132 3.47 1.42 10.12
N ALA A 133 4.18 2.51 10.44
CA ALA A 133 4.95 3.25 9.45
C ALA A 133 6.07 2.36 8.85
N ALA A 134 6.78 1.62 9.70
CA ALA A 134 7.81 0.67 9.27
C ALA A 134 7.22 -0.50 8.46
N LEU A 135 6.12 -1.10 8.91
CA LEU A 135 5.45 -2.19 8.19
C LEU A 135 4.95 -1.71 6.82
N TYR A 136 4.32 -0.53 6.77
CA TYR A 136 3.75 0.05 5.57
C TYR A 136 4.80 0.23 4.47
N ASN A 137 6.04 0.62 4.80
CA ASN A 137 7.12 0.75 3.83
C ASN A 137 7.61 -0.60 3.30
N GLN A 138 7.46 -1.67 4.08
CA GLN A 138 7.95 -3.00 3.72
C GLN A 138 6.93 -3.86 2.97
N VAL A 139 5.62 -3.63 3.16
CA VAL A 139 4.57 -4.44 2.51
C VAL A 139 4.06 -3.80 1.23
N GLN A 140 3.94 -4.61 0.18
CA GLN A 140 3.43 -4.18 -1.13
C GLN A 140 1.92 -4.43 -1.25
N LEU A 141 1.28 -3.75 -2.21
CA LEU A 141 -0.05 -4.15 -2.67
C LEU A 141 0.00 -5.61 -3.16
N GLY A 142 -1.06 -6.36 -2.89
CA GLY A 142 -1.13 -7.79 -3.20
C GLY A 142 -0.39 -8.71 -2.22
N ALA A 143 0.34 -8.18 -1.23
CA ALA A 143 0.96 -9.01 -0.21
C ALA A 143 -0.09 -9.83 0.56
N ILE A 144 0.21 -11.12 0.78
CA ILE A 144 -0.68 -12.04 1.50
C ILE A 144 -0.59 -11.79 2.99
N VAL A 145 -1.75 -11.66 3.62
CA VAL A 145 -1.94 -11.54 5.07
C VAL A 145 -2.72 -12.76 5.53
N GLN A 146 -2.20 -13.48 6.51
CA GLN A 146 -2.94 -14.57 7.15
C GLN A 146 -3.23 -14.20 8.60
N ILE A 147 -4.49 -14.28 9.01
CA ILE A 147 -4.90 -14.09 10.41
C ILE A 147 -5.24 -15.46 10.97
N VAL A 148 -4.53 -15.88 12.02
CA VAL A 148 -4.69 -17.19 12.66
C VAL A 148 -5.16 -17.05 14.10
N PRO A 149 -6.02 -17.96 14.59
CA PRO A 149 -6.44 -17.95 15.99
C PRO A 149 -5.30 -18.36 16.93
N ASP A 150 -4.37 -19.19 16.43
CA ASP A 150 -3.28 -19.79 17.20
C ASP A 150 -2.03 -18.91 17.28
N ARG A 151 -0.97 -19.47 17.88
CA ARG A 151 0.33 -18.81 18.03
C ARG A 151 1.01 -18.59 16.69
N LEU A 152 1.93 -17.63 16.66
CA LEU A 152 2.82 -17.42 15.53
C LEU A 152 3.63 -18.69 15.21
N PRO A 153 3.86 -19.00 13.93
CA PRO A 153 4.67 -20.15 13.53
C PRO A 153 6.12 -19.97 13.97
N LYS A 154 6.79 -21.09 14.28
CA LYS A 154 8.23 -21.10 14.55
C LYS A 154 8.98 -21.04 13.23
N VAL A 155 9.49 -19.85 12.90
CA VAL A 155 10.19 -19.59 11.64
C VAL A 155 11.62 -19.07 11.92
N PRO A 156 12.65 -19.53 11.18
CA PRO A 156 14.00 -18.98 11.28
C PRO A 156 14.05 -17.48 11.03
N LYS A 157 14.98 -16.77 11.67
CA LYS A 157 15.23 -15.35 11.37
C LYS A 157 15.87 -15.22 9.99
N ALA A 158 15.50 -14.17 9.25
CA ALA A 158 16.19 -13.82 8.01
C ALA A 158 17.67 -13.56 8.32
N SER A 159 18.56 -14.13 7.51
CA SER A 159 19.97 -13.79 7.58
C SER A 159 20.16 -12.37 7.06
N PRO A 160 21.06 -11.56 7.64
CA PRO A 160 21.44 -10.28 7.04
C PRO A 160 21.90 -10.55 5.61
N ALA A 161 21.39 -9.77 4.65
CA ALA A 161 21.85 -9.87 3.27
C ALA A 161 23.38 -9.75 3.25
N ARG A 162 24.06 -10.75 2.70
CA ARG A 162 25.51 -10.69 2.48
C ARG A 162 25.78 -9.53 1.53
N THR A 163 26.38 -8.46 2.01
CA THR A 163 26.96 -7.42 1.16
C THR A 163 28.20 -8.00 0.50
N ASN A 164 28.04 -8.63 -0.67
CA ASN A 164 29.16 -9.03 -1.50
C ASN A 164 29.71 -7.80 -2.24
N ASN A 165 30.49 -6.97 -1.55
CA ASN A 165 31.41 -6.03 -2.19
C ASN A 165 32.84 -6.54 -1.99
N THR A 166 33.23 -7.52 -2.79
CA THR A 166 34.64 -7.87 -3.00
C THR A 166 34.86 -8.14 -4.48
N LEU A 167 34.96 -7.06 -5.26
CA LEU A 167 35.74 -7.08 -6.50
C LEU A 167 37.16 -6.67 -6.12
N THR A 168 37.94 -7.62 -5.63
CA THR A 168 39.40 -7.48 -5.55
C THR A 168 39.94 -7.50 -6.97
N VAL A 169 40.35 -6.33 -7.46
CA VAL A 169 41.12 -6.14 -8.69
C VAL A 169 42.55 -6.62 -8.45
N GLN A 170 42.91 -7.73 -9.07
CA GLN A 170 44.26 -8.28 -9.30
C GLN A 170 44.09 -9.21 -10.51
N VAL A 171 44.78 -9.20 -11.65
CA VAL A 171 45.99 -8.56 -12.24
C VAL A 171 45.70 -8.61 -13.77
N GLU A 172 46.13 -7.68 -14.63
CA GLU A 172 47.39 -7.83 -15.39
C GLU A 172 47.71 -6.57 -16.20
N LYS A 173 48.99 -6.16 -16.09
CA LYS A 173 49.66 -5.22 -16.97
C LYS A 173 49.85 -5.86 -18.34
N SER A 174 49.51 -5.15 -19.40
CA SER A 174 50.14 -5.30 -20.72
C SER A 174 50.19 -3.95 -21.41
N LYS A 175 51.37 -3.63 -21.91
CA LYS A 175 51.82 -2.35 -22.47
C LYS A 175 51.88 -2.50 -23.99
N ILE A 176 51.25 -1.59 -24.74
CA ILE A 176 51.51 -1.10 -26.12
C ILE A 176 50.51 0.07 -26.29
N GLN A 177 50.90 1.35 -26.20
CA GLN A 177 51.58 2.19 -27.19
C GLN A 177 50.77 2.41 -28.46
N GLU A 178 49.94 3.47 -28.50
CA GLU A 178 49.94 4.55 -29.51
C GLU A 178 48.72 5.49 -29.34
N GLN A 179 48.99 6.80 -29.35
CA GLN A 179 48.06 7.89 -29.64
C GLN A 179 48.61 8.57 -30.91
N PRO A 180 47.79 9.23 -31.77
CA PRO A 180 46.90 10.30 -31.31
C PRO A 180 45.51 10.42 -31.95
N ALA A 181 44.65 11.03 -31.14
CA ALA A 181 43.51 11.90 -31.41
C ALA A 181 42.90 12.00 -32.83
N SER A 182 41.60 11.72 -32.91
CA SER A 182 40.65 12.43 -33.78
C SER A 182 39.40 12.81 -32.96
N THR A 183 39.00 14.07 -33.09
CA THR A 183 37.90 14.79 -32.42
C THR A 183 36.51 14.12 -32.54
N PRO A 184 35.58 14.28 -31.57
CA PRO A 184 34.19 13.94 -31.78
C PRO A 184 33.44 15.10 -32.47
N ASP A 185 32.88 14.80 -33.64
CA ASP A 185 32.00 15.68 -34.40
C ASP A 185 30.60 15.72 -33.77
N SER A 186 30.01 16.90 -33.75
CA SER A 186 28.69 17.20 -33.21
C SER A 186 27.65 16.81 -34.26
N GLY A 187 26.93 15.71 -34.02
CA GLY A 187 25.92 15.20 -34.95
C GLY A 187 24.73 16.15 -35.11
N SER A 188 24.77 16.96 -36.17
CA SER A 188 23.61 17.65 -36.76
C SER A 188 22.77 16.64 -37.55
N LEU A 189 21.45 16.63 -37.31
CA LEU A 189 20.50 15.76 -38.00
C LEU A 189 20.32 16.20 -39.46
N THR A 190 20.25 15.22 -40.36
CA THR A 190 20.10 15.47 -41.81
C THR A 190 18.68 15.94 -42.18
N LEU A 191 18.56 16.70 -43.27
CA LEU A 191 17.29 17.29 -43.75
C LEU A 191 16.21 16.23 -44.07
N GLU A 192 16.64 15.01 -44.43
CA GLU A 192 15.78 13.84 -44.63
C GLU A 192 15.12 13.37 -43.31
N GLN A 193 15.89 13.40 -42.21
CA GLN A 193 15.44 12.99 -40.87
C GLN A 193 14.44 13.99 -40.26
N MET A 194 14.53 15.27 -40.63
CA MET A 194 13.56 16.30 -40.21
C MET A 194 12.21 16.18 -40.95
N ARG A 195 12.19 15.79 -42.23
CA ARG A 195 10.93 15.58 -42.98
C ARG A 195 10.11 14.41 -42.45
N MET A 196 10.76 13.31 -42.05
CA MET A 196 10.07 12.13 -41.52
C MET A 196 9.43 12.38 -40.14
N ALA A 197 10.05 13.24 -39.31
CA ALA A 197 9.48 13.62 -38.02
C ALA A 197 8.22 14.49 -38.15
N GLY A 198 8.14 15.33 -39.20
CA GLY A 198 6.96 16.16 -39.49
C GLY A 198 5.74 15.37 -39.97
N ALA A 199 5.95 14.34 -40.79
CA ALA A 199 4.85 13.51 -41.32
C ALA A 199 4.13 12.70 -40.21
N LEU A 200 4.89 12.20 -39.23
CA LEU A 200 4.35 11.43 -38.09
C LEU A 200 3.57 12.30 -37.08
N ALA A 201 3.83 13.60 -37.01
CA ALA A 201 3.08 14.52 -36.16
C ALA A 201 1.69 14.86 -36.73
N ALA A 202 1.55 14.93 -38.06
CA ALA A 202 0.30 15.27 -38.74
C ALA A 202 -0.77 14.15 -38.69
N GLU A 203 -0.38 12.87 -38.66
CA GLU A 203 -1.31 11.75 -38.53
C GLU A 203 -1.88 11.57 -37.12
N ARG A 204 -1.16 12.02 -36.08
CA ARG A 204 -1.62 11.98 -34.69
C ARG A 204 -2.77 12.96 -34.41
N GLN A 205 -2.81 14.11 -35.09
CA GLN A 205 -3.90 15.09 -34.93
C GLN A 205 -5.18 14.67 -35.67
N LYS A 206 -5.08 13.95 -36.79
CA LYS A 206 -6.26 13.46 -37.54
C LYS A 206 -7.01 12.31 -36.85
N SER A 207 -6.35 11.54 -36.00
CA SER A 207 -6.96 10.42 -35.26
C SER A 207 -7.66 10.83 -33.96
N GLN A 208 -7.28 11.96 -33.35
CA GLN A 208 -7.94 12.47 -32.13
C GLN A 208 -9.24 13.25 -32.41
N ALA A 209 -9.42 13.81 -33.62
CA ALA A 209 -10.63 14.54 -34.00
C ALA A 209 -11.85 13.65 -34.34
N ARG A 210 -11.68 12.31 -34.43
CA ARG A 210 -12.78 11.36 -34.78
C ARG A 210 -13.46 10.69 -33.57
N LYS A 211 -13.08 11.02 -32.33
CA LYS A 211 -13.55 10.32 -31.11
C LYS A 211 -14.30 11.20 -30.10
N ALA A 212 -14.76 12.38 -30.48
CA ALA A 212 -15.61 13.21 -29.62
C ALA A 212 -17.09 12.76 -29.69
N PRO A 213 -17.81 12.59 -28.56
CA PRO A 213 -19.24 12.30 -28.55
C PRO A 213 -20.07 13.57 -28.84
N PRO A 214 -21.28 13.46 -29.43
CA PRO A 214 -22.12 14.61 -29.75
C PRO A 214 -22.74 15.26 -28.50
N ALA A 215 -22.93 16.58 -28.57
CA ALA A 215 -23.51 17.41 -27.51
C ALA A 215 -25.02 17.17 -27.32
N PRO A 216 -25.58 17.38 -26.12
CA PRO A 216 -27.00 17.17 -25.86
C PRO A 216 -27.86 18.34 -26.37
N ASN A 217 -29.02 18.00 -26.94
CA ASN A 217 -29.99 18.93 -27.49
C ASN A 217 -30.77 19.64 -26.36
N LYS A 218 -30.98 20.95 -26.49
CA LYS A 218 -31.87 21.75 -25.64
C LYS A 218 -33.17 22.00 -26.40
N ASP A 219 -34.28 21.46 -25.89
CA ASP A 219 -35.71 21.82 -26.12
C ASP A 219 -36.54 20.75 -25.35
N GLY A 220 -37.54 20.98 -24.49
CA GLY A 220 -38.23 22.14 -23.96
C GLY A 220 -39.35 21.67 -22.98
N ALA A 221 -39.83 22.59 -22.13
CA ALA A 221 -41.13 22.64 -21.41
C ALA A 221 -41.58 21.45 -20.51
N ILE A 222 -41.63 21.60 -19.17
CA ILE A 222 -42.75 22.08 -18.32
C ILE A 222 -44.04 21.23 -18.42
N VAL A 223 -44.38 20.48 -17.35
CA VAL A 223 -45.73 20.42 -16.76
C VAL A 223 -45.61 20.11 -15.25
N GLN A 224 -46.29 20.92 -14.45
CA GLN A 224 -46.51 20.79 -13.01
C GLN A 224 -47.55 19.70 -12.69
N ASN A 225 -47.41 19.01 -11.55
CA ASN A 225 -48.52 18.82 -10.59
C ASN A 225 -48.04 18.10 -9.31
N SER A 226 -48.42 18.67 -8.16
CA SER A 226 -48.48 18.06 -6.82
C SER A 226 -49.98 17.95 -6.43
N PRO A 227 -50.40 17.42 -5.25
CA PRO A 227 -50.00 16.25 -4.46
C PRO A 227 -51.24 15.39 -4.02
N ARG A 228 -51.05 14.50 -3.01
CA ARG A 228 -51.99 13.59 -2.27
C ARG A 228 -52.00 12.16 -2.82
N THR A 229 -51.93 11.10 -2.02
CA THR A 229 -52.30 10.83 -0.61
C THR A 229 -51.27 9.93 0.08
#